data_AF-A0A921YYI5-F1
#
_entry.id   AF-A0A921YYI5-F1
#
_cell.length_a   1.000
_cell.length_b   1.000
_cell.length_c   1.000
_cell.angle_alpha   90.00
_cell.angle_beta   90.00
_cell.angle_gamma   90.00
#
_symmetry.space_group_name_H-M   'P 1'
#
loop_
_entity.id
_entity.type
_entity.pdbx_description
1 polymer ?
#
loop_
_entity_poly.entity_id
_entity_poly.type
_entity_poly.pdbx_seq_one_letter_code
_entity_poly.pdbx_strand_id
1 'polypeptide(L)'
;MFFSVTINVVCTLLTPVTAEAHYVAVMIMRIGEGIGGGVTFPAMHVLLSKWAPPAERSVMAALVYAGTSLGTVISMLMAGVLTANVGWESVFYVMGGLSAIWCVLWVILVQDSPQEQPLISAEERNMIVTSLGGKTDDLSHKKLPVPWREVAKSPAFLAILVSHACSNWGWYMLLIETPFYMKQVLKFNITENAVSTALPFLSLWFFSIALSRTLDWLRGKDIITTTTARKIGTLFASAVPAACLLALCYIGCNRGAAVVLMAVGITCIGGMFCGFLSNHIDIAPNFAGTLMAITNTVATIPGIVVPIFVGILTHGNVSATRQFFFK
;
A
#
# COMPACT_ATOMS: atom_id res chain seq x y z
N MET A 1 10.03 -5.33 12.60
CA MET A 1 9.46 -4.07 12.09
C MET A 1 10.38 -2.89 12.39
N PHE A 2 10.78 -2.69 13.66
CA PHE A 2 11.73 -1.66 14.09
C PHE A 2 12.90 -1.43 13.11
N PHE A 3 13.73 -2.46 12.86
CA PHE A 3 14.88 -2.35 11.96
C PHE A 3 14.54 -1.85 10.55
N SER A 4 13.40 -2.27 9.99
CA SER A 4 12.99 -1.86 8.64
C SER A 4 12.62 -0.38 8.59
N VAL A 5 11.96 0.13 9.62
CA VAL A 5 11.65 1.57 9.75
C VAL A 5 12.91 2.37 10.08
N THR A 6 13.82 1.86 10.91
CA THR A 6 15.08 2.54 11.21
C THR A 6 15.94 2.74 9.95
N ILE A 7 16.03 1.72 9.09
CA ILE A 7 16.71 1.86 7.78
C ILE A 7 16.06 2.98 6.96
N ASN A 8 14.72 2.99 6.88
CA ASN A 8 13.99 4.04 6.16
C ASN A 8 14.23 5.43 6.75
N VAL A 9 14.25 5.57 8.09
CA VAL A 9 14.53 6.85 8.78
C VAL A 9 15.90 7.37 8.38
N VAL A 10 16.94 6.54 8.46
CA VAL A 10 18.31 6.94 8.12
C VAL A 10 18.41 7.34 6.65
N CYS A 11 17.88 6.52 5.73
CA CYS A 11 17.92 6.83 4.30
C CYS A 11 17.11 8.08 3.94
N THR A 12 15.95 8.29 4.56
CA THR A 12 15.10 9.46 4.33
C THR A 12 15.80 10.73 4.80
N LEU A 13 16.34 10.75 6.02
CA LEU A 13 17.01 11.92 6.59
C LEU A 13 18.31 12.29 5.85
N LEU A 14 19.03 11.29 5.32
CA LEU A 14 20.25 11.52 4.55
C LEU A 14 19.99 11.89 3.09
N THR A 15 18.77 11.69 2.57
CA THR A 15 18.46 11.95 1.16
C THR A 15 18.81 13.38 0.72
N PRO A 16 18.42 14.46 1.43
CA PRO A 16 18.77 15.83 1.02
C PRO A 16 20.29 16.06 0.95
N VAL A 17 21.03 15.61 1.97
CA VAL A 17 22.50 15.76 2.03
C VAL A 17 23.18 14.99 0.89
N THR A 18 22.69 13.80 0.57
CA THR A 18 23.24 12.97 -0.52
C THR A 18 22.90 13.52 -1.91
N ALA A 19 21.80 14.28 -2.03
CA ALA A 19 21.39 14.91 -3.28
C ALA A 19 22.33 16.04 -3.70
N GLU A 20 22.91 16.77 -2.74
CA GLU A 20 23.94 17.78 -3.00
C GLU A 20 25.27 17.15 -3.40
N ALA A 21 25.57 15.94 -2.92
CA ALA A 21 26.83 15.26 -3.19
C ALA A 21 26.88 14.64 -4.60
N HIS A 22 25.99 13.67 -4.89
CA HIS A 22 25.99 12.97 -6.17
C HIS A 22 24.71 12.14 -6.38
N TYR A 23 24.22 12.04 -7.62
CA TYR A 23 23.00 11.27 -7.93
C TYR A 23 23.10 9.78 -7.54
N VAL A 24 24.30 9.19 -7.59
CA VAL A 24 24.54 7.80 -7.15
C VAL A 24 24.29 7.64 -5.64
N ALA A 25 24.62 8.64 -4.83
CA ALA A 25 24.36 8.58 -3.40
C ALA A 25 22.85 8.58 -3.12
N VAL A 26 22.06 9.35 -3.88
CA VAL A 26 20.60 9.31 -3.82
C VAL A 26 20.06 7.93 -4.24
N MET A 27 20.63 7.32 -5.29
CA MET A 27 20.23 5.96 -5.69
C MET A 27 20.46 4.93 -4.57
N ILE A 28 21.58 5.03 -3.86
CA ILE A 28 21.87 4.17 -2.70
C ILE A 28 20.82 4.37 -1.60
N MET A 29 20.45 5.61 -1.29
CA MET A 29 19.41 5.90 -0.29
C MET A 29 18.05 5.32 -0.72
N ARG A 30 17.69 5.44 -2.01
CA ARG A 30 16.45 4.86 -2.56
C ARG A 30 16.42 3.33 -2.48
N ILE A 31 17.56 2.68 -2.73
CA ILE A 31 17.69 1.22 -2.57
C ILE A 31 17.51 0.84 -1.09
N GLY A 32 18.12 1.58 -0.17
CA GLY A 32 17.94 1.38 1.26
C GLY A 32 16.49 1.52 1.72
N GLU A 33 15.79 2.56 1.26
CA GLU A 33 14.36 2.76 1.50
C GLU A 33 13.52 1.59 0.95
N GLY A 34 13.89 1.06 -0.22
CA GLY A 34 13.24 -0.12 -0.81
C GLY A 34 13.41 -1.38 0.05
N ILE A 35 14.62 -1.62 0.57
CA ILE A 35 14.91 -2.76 1.46
C ILE A 35 14.11 -2.64 2.76
N GLY A 36 14.11 -1.46 3.38
CA GLY A 36 13.34 -1.20 4.61
C GLY A 36 11.84 -1.35 4.38
N GLY A 37 11.31 -0.79 3.29
CA GLY A 37 9.89 -0.87 2.92
C GLY A 37 9.39 -2.28 2.58
N GLY A 38 10.23 -3.12 1.96
CA GLY A 38 9.83 -4.45 1.51
C GLY A 38 9.51 -5.44 2.64
N VAL A 39 10.15 -5.28 3.80
CA VAL A 39 9.97 -6.17 4.96
C VAL A 39 8.78 -5.75 5.85
N THR A 40 8.23 -4.55 5.65
CA THR A 40 7.22 -3.98 6.54
C THR A 40 5.93 -4.79 6.55
N PHE A 41 5.33 -5.08 5.38
CA PHE A 41 4.06 -5.84 5.31
C PHE A 41 4.15 -7.27 5.88
N PRO A 42 5.18 -8.07 5.56
CA PRO A 42 5.38 -9.37 6.21
C PRO A 42 5.53 -9.25 7.73
N ALA A 43 6.29 -8.28 8.22
CA ALA A 43 6.47 -8.07 9.65
C ALA A 43 5.16 -7.67 10.36
N MET A 44 4.31 -6.86 9.72
CA MET A 44 2.96 -6.54 10.22
C MET A 44 2.12 -7.81 10.42
N HIS A 45 2.12 -8.71 9.42
CA HIS A 45 1.37 -9.96 9.49
C HIS A 45 1.85 -10.90 10.59
N VAL A 46 3.17 -11.00 10.80
CA VAL A 46 3.73 -11.80 11.90
C VAL A 46 3.31 -11.23 13.24
N LEU A 47 3.38 -9.91 13.43
CA LEU A 47 2.96 -9.26 14.67
C LEU A 47 1.47 -9.49 14.95
N LEU A 48 0.60 -9.27 13.95
CA LEU A 48 -0.83 -9.54 14.05
C LEU A 48 -1.14 -11.00 14.39
N SER A 49 -0.34 -11.95 13.89
CA SER A 49 -0.56 -13.38 14.19
C SER A 49 -0.33 -13.74 15.66
N LYS A 50 0.54 -12.99 16.36
CA LYS A 50 0.87 -13.19 17.78
C LYS A 50 -0.01 -12.37 18.73
N TRP A 51 -0.51 -11.23 18.27
CA TRP A 51 -1.21 -10.27 19.11
C TRP A 51 -2.73 -10.26 18.91
N ALA A 52 -3.22 -10.63 17.73
CA ALA A 52 -4.64 -10.56 17.42
C ALA A 52 -5.34 -11.91 17.69
N PRO A 53 -6.34 -11.94 18.60
CA PRO A 53 -7.23 -13.07 18.78
C PRO A 53 -7.90 -13.46 17.45
N PRO A 54 -8.14 -14.75 17.17
CA PRO A 54 -8.70 -15.18 15.88
C PRO A 54 -10.02 -14.50 15.51
N ALA A 55 -10.87 -14.20 16.50
CA ALA A 55 -12.16 -13.53 16.30
C ALA A 55 -12.02 -12.06 15.85
N GLU A 56 -10.96 -11.37 16.27
CA GLU A 56 -10.76 -9.93 16.04
C GLU A 56 -9.68 -9.63 14.99
N ARG A 57 -8.94 -10.66 14.56
CA ARG A 57 -7.79 -10.55 13.65
C ARG A 57 -8.11 -9.83 12.35
N SER A 58 -9.28 -10.06 11.76
CA SER A 58 -9.70 -9.40 10.53
C SER A 58 -9.91 -7.89 10.73
N VAL A 59 -10.47 -7.49 11.87
CA VAL A 59 -10.72 -6.08 12.22
C VAL A 59 -9.39 -5.37 12.50
N MET A 60 -8.51 -5.99 13.29
CA MET A 60 -7.19 -5.44 13.58
C MET A 60 -6.35 -5.29 12.29
N ALA A 61 -6.36 -6.31 11.43
CA ALA A 61 -5.69 -6.24 10.14
C ALA A 61 -6.26 -5.11 9.26
N ALA A 62 -7.59 -4.97 9.19
CA ALA A 62 -8.24 -3.90 8.43
C ALA A 62 -7.84 -2.51 8.94
N LEU A 63 -7.75 -2.30 10.26
CA LEU A 63 -7.28 -1.05 10.86
C LEU A 63 -5.82 -0.73 10.50
N VAL A 64 -4.94 -1.74 10.54
CA VAL A 64 -3.54 -1.59 10.13
C VAL A 64 -3.43 -1.21 8.65
N TYR A 65 -4.16 -1.92 7.77
CA TYR A 65 -4.14 -1.63 6.32
C TYR A 65 -4.76 -0.28 5.98
N ALA A 66 -5.81 0.12 6.67
CA ALA A 66 -6.42 1.45 6.58
C ALA A 66 -5.39 2.56 6.85
N GLY A 67 -4.43 2.32 7.76
CA GLY A 67 -3.34 3.25 8.08
C GLY A 67 -2.47 3.60 6.87
N THR A 68 -2.26 2.67 5.93
CA THR A 68 -1.44 2.91 4.73
C THR A 68 -2.04 3.99 3.81
N SER A 69 -3.36 3.92 3.57
CA SER A 69 -4.06 4.90 2.74
C SER A 69 -4.12 6.26 3.41
N LEU A 70 -4.45 6.28 4.71
CA LEU A 70 -4.49 7.52 5.48
C LEU A 70 -3.11 8.19 5.59
N GLY A 71 -2.06 7.39 5.83
CA GLY A 71 -0.68 7.86 5.85
C GLY A 71 -0.24 8.46 4.52
N THR A 72 -0.68 7.88 3.39
CA THR A 72 -0.43 8.43 2.05
C THR A 72 -1.08 9.81 1.88
N VAL A 73 -2.34 9.95 2.30
CA VAL A 73 -3.09 11.23 2.26
C VAL A 73 -2.37 12.30 3.08
N ILE A 74 -2.05 12.00 4.34
CA ILE A 74 -1.34 12.92 5.24
C ILE A 74 0.02 13.30 4.65
N SER A 75 0.75 12.31 4.13
CA SER A 75 2.07 12.53 3.53
C SER A 75 2.02 13.43 2.30
N MET A 76 1.05 13.22 1.41
CA MET A 76 0.86 14.06 0.22
C MET A 76 0.51 15.50 0.56
N LEU A 77 -0.40 15.70 1.52
CA LEU A 77 -0.81 17.04 1.97
C LEU A 77 0.34 17.79 2.63
N MET A 78 1.04 17.13 3.56
CA MET A 78 2.21 17.69 4.23
C MET A 78 3.32 17.99 3.24
N ALA A 79 3.63 17.08 2.32
CA ALA A 79 4.64 17.28 1.29
C ALA A 79 4.32 18.49 0.40
N GLY A 80 3.04 18.66 0.02
CA GLY A 80 2.58 19.81 -0.75
C GLY A 80 2.80 21.14 -0.02
N VAL A 81 2.38 21.23 1.24
CA VAL A 81 2.52 22.45 2.06
C VAL A 81 3.99 22.77 2.34
N LEU A 82 4.79 21.77 2.69
CA LEU A 82 6.20 21.93 3.01
C LEU A 82 7.02 22.36 1.78
N THR A 83 6.79 21.71 0.63
CA THR A 83 7.47 22.06 -0.62
C THR A 83 7.12 23.47 -1.09
N ALA A 84 5.88 23.93 -0.87
CA ALA A 84 5.45 25.25 -1.30
C ALA A 84 6.01 26.40 -0.44
N ASN A 85 6.26 26.18 0.85
CA ASN A 85 6.62 27.25 1.80
C ASN A 85 8.08 27.23 2.27
N VAL A 86 8.68 26.04 2.43
CA VAL A 86 9.98 25.88 3.11
C VAL A 86 11.04 25.29 2.17
N GLY A 87 10.63 24.52 1.17
CA GLY A 87 11.52 23.82 0.25
C GLY A 87 11.30 22.31 0.28
N TRP A 88 11.82 21.61 -0.72
CA TRP A 88 11.58 20.17 -0.90
C TRP A 88 12.32 19.32 0.13
N GLU A 89 13.48 19.81 0.63
CA GLU A 89 14.32 19.16 1.65
C GLU A 89 13.57 19.00 2.97
N SER A 90 12.71 19.96 3.31
CA SER A 90 11.93 19.97 4.55
C SER A 90 10.99 18.76 4.66
N VAL A 91 10.52 18.22 3.54
CA VAL A 91 9.68 17.02 3.49
C VAL A 91 10.43 15.81 4.09
N PHE A 92 11.71 15.66 3.74
CA PHE A 92 12.54 14.56 4.22
C PHE A 92 12.83 14.67 5.71
N TYR A 93 13.15 15.86 6.20
CA TYR A 93 13.43 16.08 7.62
C TYR A 93 12.19 15.90 8.49
N VAL A 94 11.04 16.43 8.08
CA VAL A 94 9.79 16.29 8.85
C VAL A 94 9.30 14.84 8.85
N MET A 95 9.25 14.19 7.69
CA MET A 95 8.78 12.79 7.59
C MET A 95 9.74 11.81 8.27
N GLY A 96 11.05 12.00 8.07
CA GLY A 96 12.09 11.22 8.74
C GLY A 96 12.08 11.43 10.25
N GLY A 97 11.87 12.66 10.71
CA GLY A 97 11.75 13.00 12.14
C GLY A 97 10.54 12.37 12.81
N LEU A 98 9.36 12.44 12.18
CA LEU A 98 8.15 11.77 12.69
C LEU A 98 8.34 10.25 12.77
N SER A 99 9.01 9.67 11.76
CA SER A 99 9.33 8.24 11.74
C SER A 99 10.38 7.87 12.82
N ALA A 100 11.31 8.76 13.13
CA ALA A 100 12.27 8.58 14.23
C ALA A 100 11.57 8.60 15.60
N ILE A 101 10.64 9.54 15.81
CA ILE A 101 9.80 9.57 17.02
C ILE A 101 9.01 8.27 17.15
N TRP A 102 8.44 7.78 16.06
CA TRP A 102 7.75 6.50 16.02
C TRP A 102 8.69 5.33 16.39
N CYS A 103 9.93 5.31 15.90
CA CYS A 103 10.92 4.29 16.27
C CYS A 103 11.21 4.29 17.78
N VAL A 104 11.32 5.46 18.41
CA VAL A 104 11.52 5.57 19.86
C VAL A 104 10.30 5.03 20.61
N LEU A 105 9.09 5.45 20.22
CA LEU A 105 7.86 4.94 20.80
C LEU A 105 7.71 3.42 20.61
N TRP A 106 8.13 2.90 19.46
CA TRP A 106 8.07 1.47 19.16
C TRP A 106 8.91 0.64 20.13
N VAL A 107 10.14 1.07 20.42
CA VAL A 107 11.03 0.36 21.37
C VAL A 107 10.46 0.37 22.78
N ILE A 108 9.77 1.43 23.18
CA ILE A 108 9.20 1.57 24.52
C ILE A 108 7.90 0.77 24.66
N LEU A 109 7.04 0.78 23.63
CA LEU A 109 5.65 0.32 23.74
C LEU A 109 5.42 -1.10 23.19
N VAL A 110 6.24 -1.56 22.23
CA VAL A 110 5.95 -2.80 21.50
C VAL A 110 6.91 -3.92 21.89
N GLN A 111 6.34 -5.09 22.19
CA GLN A 111 7.07 -6.33 22.49
C GLN A 111 6.72 -7.43 21.48
N ASP A 112 7.63 -8.38 21.31
CA ASP A 112 7.49 -9.46 20.32
C ASP A 112 6.42 -10.49 20.70
N SER A 113 6.06 -10.58 21.98
CA SER A 113 5.06 -11.48 22.50
C SER A 113 4.19 -10.81 23.60
N PRO A 114 2.90 -11.20 23.74
CA PRO A 114 2.06 -10.74 24.84
C PRO A 114 2.62 -11.09 26.24
N GLN A 115 3.43 -12.15 26.35
CA GLN A 115 4.02 -12.62 27.62
C GLN A 115 5.02 -11.62 28.17
N GLU A 116 5.86 -11.09 27.27
CA GLU A 116 6.94 -10.16 27.58
C GLU A 116 6.45 -8.73 27.78
N GLN A 117 5.18 -8.45 27.48
CA GLN A 117 4.61 -7.11 27.57
C GLN A 117 4.27 -6.71 29.02
N PRO A 118 4.99 -5.74 29.62
CA PRO A 118 4.68 -5.27 30.96
C PRO A 118 3.42 -4.40 31.07
N LEU A 119 2.98 -3.78 29.96
CA LEU A 119 1.90 -2.78 29.97
C LEU A 119 0.47 -3.36 29.92
N ILE A 120 0.32 -4.68 29.71
CA ILE A 120 -1.00 -5.32 29.59
C ILE A 120 -1.47 -5.90 30.92
N SER A 121 -2.79 -5.94 31.12
CA SER A 121 -3.38 -6.57 32.29
C SER A 121 -3.22 -8.09 32.25
N ALA A 122 -3.26 -8.73 33.42
CA ALA A 122 -3.16 -10.19 33.51
C ALA A 122 -4.38 -10.86 32.85
N GLU A 123 -5.56 -10.24 32.94
CA GLU A 123 -6.80 -10.69 32.31
C GLU A 123 -6.69 -10.66 30.78
N GLU A 124 -6.23 -9.54 30.21
CA GLU A 124 -6.05 -9.39 28.76
C GLU A 124 -4.99 -10.35 28.23
N ARG A 125 -3.86 -10.47 28.93
CA ARG A 125 -2.81 -11.44 28.59
C ARG A 125 -3.38 -12.85 28.53
N ASN A 126 -4.08 -13.30 29.58
CA ASN A 126 -4.65 -14.64 29.61
C ASN A 126 -5.70 -14.85 28.52
N MET A 127 -6.51 -13.85 28.21
CA MET A 127 -7.46 -13.90 27.10
C MET A 127 -6.76 -14.08 25.75
N ILE A 128 -5.72 -13.31 25.45
CA ILE A 128 -4.96 -13.42 24.20
C ILE A 128 -4.28 -14.79 24.11
N VAL A 129 -3.60 -15.23 25.17
CA VAL A 129 -2.90 -16.53 25.18
C VAL A 129 -3.87 -17.70 25.02
N THR A 130 -4.99 -17.67 25.72
CA THR A 130 -5.99 -18.74 25.68
C THR A 130 -6.69 -18.78 24.31
N SER A 131 -7.03 -17.61 23.75
CA SER A 131 -7.65 -17.52 22.42
C SER A 131 -6.71 -17.93 21.28
N LEU A 132 -5.40 -17.82 21.49
CA LEU A 132 -4.36 -18.34 20.60
C LEU A 132 -4.05 -19.83 20.84
N GLY A 133 -4.73 -20.49 21.78
CA GLY A 133 -4.60 -21.93 22.03
C GLY A 133 -3.54 -22.32 23.07
N GLY A 134 -3.16 -21.42 23.99
CA GLY A 134 -2.31 -21.73 25.14
C GLY A 134 -0.84 -21.99 24.83
N LYS A 135 -0.38 -21.70 23.61
CA LYS A 135 0.97 -22.00 23.11
C LYS A 135 1.63 -20.75 22.54
N THR A 136 2.13 -19.88 23.40
CA THR A 136 2.89 -18.70 22.94
C THR A 136 4.39 -18.97 22.77
N ASP A 137 4.94 -19.94 23.50
CA ASP A 137 6.34 -20.39 23.31
C ASP A 137 6.46 -21.54 22.30
N ASP A 138 5.35 -22.24 22.02
CA ASP A 138 5.32 -23.44 21.19
C ASP A 138 4.66 -23.22 19.82
N LEU A 139 4.71 -21.97 19.32
CA LEU A 139 4.47 -21.61 17.92
C LEU A 139 5.61 -22.08 16.99
N SER A 140 6.35 -23.11 17.41
CA SER A 140 6.58 -24.23 16.50
C SER A 140 5.23 -24.90 16.15
N HIS A 141 4.37 -24.18 15.41
CA HIS A 141 3.69 -24.88 14.33
C HIS A 141 4.83 -25.62 13.65
N LYS A 142 4.86 -26.97 13.71
CA LYS A 142 5.71 -27.77 12.82
C LYS A 142 5.61 -27.03 11.50
N LYS A 143 6.70 -26.37 11.06
CA LYS A 143 6.68 -25.57 9.83
C LYS A 143 6.37 -26.60 8.77
N LEU A 144 5.09 -26.78 8.49
CA LEU A 144 4.64 -27.78 7.55
C LEU A 144 5.38 -27.36 6.28
N PRO A 145 6.24 -28.23 5.74
CA PRO A 145 7.04 -27.85 4.60
C PRO A 145 6.06 -27.39 3.53
N VAL A 146 6.25 -26.15 3.06
CA VAL A 146 5.33 -25.56 2.10
C VAL A 146 5.31 -26.48 0.89
N PRO A 147 4.13 -26.97 0.46
CA PRO A 147 4.06 -27.89 -0.67
C PRO A 147 4.22 -27.10 -1.97
N TRP A 148 5.46 -26.67 -2.26
CA TRP A 148 5.80 -25.74 -3.34
C TRP A 148 5.23 -26.16 -4.71
N ARG A 149 5.24 -27.46 -5.00
CA ARG A 149 4.71 -28.00 -6.26
C ARG A 149 3.19 -27.85 -6.37
N GLU A 150 2.47 -28.06 -5.28
CA GLU A 150 1.01 -27.92 -5.23
C GLU A 150 0.60 -26.45 -5.26
N VAL A 151 1.35 -25.59 -4.57
CA VAL A 151 1.15 -24.13 -4.64
C VAL A 151 1.34 -23.62 -6.07
N ALA A 152 2.43 -24.03 -6.74
CA ALA A 152 2.72 -23.59 -8.10
C ALA A 152 1.73 -24.11 -9.15
N LYS A 153 1.08 -25.26 -8.90
CA LYS A 153 0.07 -25.85 -9.78
C LYS A 153 -1.36 -25.43 -9.45
N SER A 154 -1.59 -24.81 -8.30
CA SER A 154 -2.93 -24.42 -7.86
C SER A 154 -3.50 -23.31 -8.75
N PRO A 155 -4.61 -23.55 -9.48
CA PRO A 155 -5.19 -22.54 -10.36
C PRO A 155 -5.69 -21.31 -9.58
N ALA A 156 -6.14 -21.52 -8.34
CA ALA A 156 -6.61 -20.43 -7.49
C ALA A 156 -5.46 -19.53 -7.02
N PHE A 157 -4.29 -20.10 -6.72
CA PHE A 157 -3.10 -19.31 -6.38
C PHE A 157 -2.57 -18.54 -7.60
N LEU A 158 -2.51 -19.18 -8.77
CA LEU A 158 -2.10 -18.52 -10.01
C LEU A 158 -3.04 -17.37 -10.40
N ALA A 159 -4.35 -17.54 -10.21
CA ALA A 159 -5.31 -16.46 -10.43
C ALA A 159 -5.03 -15.25 -9.53
N ILE A 160 -4.76 -15.47 -8.23
CA ILE A 160 -4.39 -14.40 -7.29
C ILE A 160 -3.07 -13.74 -7.70
N LEU A 161 -2.06 -14.53 -8.09
CA LEU A 161 -0.76 -14.03 -8.51
C LEU A 161 -0.90 -13.04 -9.67
N VAL A 162 -1.66 -13.42 -10.70
CA VAL A 162 -1.92 -12.57 -11.87
C VAL A 162 -2.76 -11.35 -11.48
N SER A 163 -3.85 -11.54 -10.73
CA SER A 163 -4.69 -10.42 -10.29
C SER A 163 -3.91 -9.40 -9.46
N HIS A 164 -3.06 -9.86 -8.54
CA HIS A 164 -2.23 -8.99 -7.70
C HIS A 164 -1.24 -8.20 -8.55
N ALA A 165 -0.54 -8.85 -9.49
CA ALA A 165 0.40 -8.18 -10.38
C ALA A 165 -0.27 -7.14 -11.28
N CYS A 166 -1.42 -7.47 -11.89
CA CYS A 166 -2.17 -6.54 -12.74
C CYS A 166 -2.76 -5.37 -11.94
N SER A 167 -3.33 -5.62 -10.75
CA SER A 167 -3.85 -4.55 -9.91
C SER A 167 -2.74 -3.63 -9.41
N ASN A 168 -1.57 -4.16 -9.02
CA ASN A 168 -0.45 -3.31 -8.63
C ASN A 168 0.13 -2.51 -9.78
N TRP A 169 0.10 -3.02 -11.02
CA TRP A 169 0.43 -2.21 -12.19
C TRP A 169 -0.45 -0.97 -12.28
N GLY A 170 -1.77 -1.14 -12.19
CA GLY A 170 -2.72 -0.02 -12.21
C GLY A 170 -2.55 0.92 -11.01
N TRP A 171 -2.29 0.37 -9.83
CA TRP A 171 -2.03 1.15 -8.62
C TRP A 171 -0.79 2.02 -8.76
N TYR A 172 0.37 1.46 -9.15
CA TYR A 172 1.61 2.23 -9.31
C TYR A 172 1.49 3.26 -10.43
N MET A 173 0.82 2.92 -11.53
CA MET A 173 0.54 3.86 -12.61
C MET A 173 -0.22 5.09 -12.10
N LEU A 174 -1.32 4.89 -11.39
CA LEU A 174 -2.10 6.01 -10.85
C LEU A 174 -1.37 6.72 -9.70
N LEU A 175 -0.61 6.01 -8.87
CA LEU A 175 0.14 6.63 -7.78
C LEU A 175 1.24 7.57 -8.29
N ILE A 176 1.98 7.17 -9.32
CA ILE A 176 3.14 7.90 -9.84
C ILE A 176 2.73 8.92 -10.88
N GLU A 177 1.90 8.53 -11.85
CA GLU A 177 1.61 9.36 -13.01
C GLU A 177 0.47 10.36 -12.77
N THR A 178 -0.45 10.12 -11.82
CA THR A 178 -1.49 11.11 -11.49
C THR A 178 -0.93 12.47 -11.13
N PRO A 179 -0.02 12.61 -10.14
CA PRO A 179 0.53 13.93 -9.78
C PRO A 179 1.34 14.56 -10.93
N PHE A 180 1.96 13.74 -11.78
CA PHE A 180 2.68 14.19 -12.97
C PHE A 180 1.74 14.73 -14.04
N TYR A 181 0.64 14.01 -14.34
CA TYR A 181 -0.40 14.41 -15.27
C TYR A 181 -1.11 15.69 -14.83
N MET A 182 -1.47 15.79 -13.55
CA MET A 182 -2.09 16.99 -12.97
C MET A 182 -1.19 18.23 -13.11
N LYS A 183 0.12 18.08 -12.87
CA LYS A 183 1.09 19.18 -13.01
C LYS A 183 1.37 19.52 -14.48
N GLN A 184 1.69 18.53 -15.31
CA GLN A 184 2.22 18.77 -16.65
C GLN A 184 1.14 19.03 -17.70
N VAL A 185 0.04 18.29 -17.65
CA VAL A 185 -1.05 18.35 -18.65
C VAL A 185 -2.13 19.33 -18.20
N LEU A 186 -2.61 19.17 -16.96
CA LEU A 186 -3.71 19.99 -16.44
C LEU A 186 -3.26 21.35 -15.88
N LYS A 187 -1.94 21.55 -15.72
CA LYS A 187 -1.30 22.80 -15.28
C LYS A 187 -1.75 23.28 -13.89
N PHE A 188 -2.05 22.34 -12.98
CA PHE A 188 -2.34 22.68 -11.59
C PHE A 188 -1.11 23.23 -10.86
N ASN A 189 -1.34 24.20 -9.97
CA ASN A 189 -0.32 24.68 -9.03
C ASN A 189 0.05 23.59 -8.03
N ILE A 190 1.26 23.65 -7.46
CA ILE A 190 1.79 22.60 -6.57
C ILE A 190 0.85 22.35 -5.36
N THR A 191 0.32 23.41 -4.75
CA THR A 191 -0.58 23.33 -3.59
C THR A 191 -1.94 22.73 -3.97
N GLU A 192 -2.53 23.17 -5.09
CA GLU A 192 -3.79 22.62 -5.60
C GLU A 192 -3.63 21.17 -6.00
N ASN A 193 -2.51 20.82 -6.65
CA ASN A 193 -2.17 19.46 -7.05
C ASN A 193 -2.09 18.50 -5.86
N ALA A 194 -1.51 18.94 -4.74
CA ALA A 194 -1.42 18.14 -3.53
C ALA A 194 -2.81 17.80 -2.96
N VAL A 195 -3.71 18.78 -2.88
CA VAL A 195 -5.09 18.57 -2.40
C VAL A 195 -5.88 17.71 -3.39
N SER A 196 -5.80 18.02 -4.69
CA SER A 196 -6.50 17.28 -5.75
C SER A 196 -6.03 15.83 -5.89
N THR A 197 -4.77 15.53 -5.57
CA THR A 197 -4.24 14.16 -5.58
C THR A 197 -4.58 13.43 -4.28
N ALA A 198 -4.54 14.10 -3.12
CA ALA A 198 -4.84 13.50 -1.83
C ALA A 198 -6.32 13.10 -1.68
N LEU A 199 -7.24 13.90 -2.23
CA LEU A 199 -8.68 13.67 -2.11
C LEU A 199 -9.14 12.31 -2.68
N PRO A 200 -8.73 11.88 -3.89
CA PRO A 200 -8.97 10.53 -4.40
C PRO A 200 -8.49 9.40 -3.48
N PHE A 201 -7.31 9.52 -2.86
CA PHE A 201 -6.81 8.50 -1.94
C PHE A 201 -7.58 8.48 -0.61
N LEU A 202 -8.10 9.63 -0.17
CA LEU A 202 -9.00 9.70 0.98
C LEU A 202 -10.36 9.04 0.65
N SER A 203 -10.91 9.33 -0.53
CA SER A 203 -12.14 8.69 -1.03
C SER A 203 -11.97 7.18 -1.17
N LEU A 204 -10.81 6.71 -1.65
CA LEU A 204 -10.44 5.29 -1.68
C LEU A 204 -10.54 4.66 -0.30
N TRP A 205 -9.99 5.32 0.73
CA TRP A 205 -10.05 4.83 2.10
C TRP A 205 -11.49 4.62 2.59
N PHE A 206 -12.34 5.64 2.46
CA PHE A 206 -13.76 5.53 2.82
C PHE A 206 -14.50 4.48 2.00
N PHE A 207 -14.27 4.44 0.68
CA PHE A 207 -14.88 3.48 -0.22
C PHE A 207 -14.50 2.04 0.15
N SER A 208 -13.24 1.79 0.47
CA SER A 208 -12.76 0.46 0.86
C SER A 208 -13.46 -0.06 2.12
N ILE A 209 -13.65 0.80 3.12
CA ILE A 209 -14.37 0.45 4.36
C ILE A 209 -15.85 0.21 4.08
N ALA A 210 -16.49 1.11 3.33
CA ALA A 210 -17.92 1.01 3.00
C ALA A 210 -18.22 -0.26 2.18
N LEU A 211 -17.42 -0.54 1.16
CA LEU A 211 -17.57 -1.72 0.33
C LEU A 211 -17.33 -3.01 1.13
N SER A 212 -16.27 -3.05 1.95
CA SER A 212 -15.97 -4.22 2.79
C SER A 212 -17.12 -4.53 3.76
N ARG A 213 -17.62 -3.52 4.48
CA ARG A 213 -18.77 -3.67 5.40
C ARG A 213 -20.04 -4.13 4.69
N THR A 214 -20.31 -3.58 3.51
CA THR A 214 -21.49 -3.95 2.72
C THR A 214 -21.41 -5.41 2.27
N LEU A 215 -20.25 -5.83 1.75
CA LEU A 215 -20.02 -7.20 1.32
C LEU A 215 -20.08 -8.19 2.50
N ASP A 216 -19.53 -7.84 3.65
CA ASP A 216 -19.60 -8.69 4.84
C ASP A 216 -21.02 -8.77 5.42
N TRP A 217 -21.79 -7.69 5.39
CA TRP A 217 -23.20 -7.71 5.76
C TRP A 217 -24.05 -8.58 4.83
N LEU A 218 -23.82 -8.49 3.51
CA LEU A 218 -24.50 -9.34 2.53
C LEU A 218 -24.13 -10.83 2.71
N ARG A 219 -22.87 -11.11 3.07
CA ARG A 219 -22.43 -12.47 3.42
C ARG A 219 -23.07 -12.96 4.72
N GLY A 220 -23.15 -12.12 5.75
CA GLY A 220 -23.75 -12.48 7.04
C GLY A 220 -25.26 -12.72 6.98
N LYS A 221 -25.92 -12.24 5.92
CA LYS A 221 -27.32 -12.55 5.60
C LYS A 221 -27.49 -13.73 4.62
N ASP A 222 -26.40 -14.42 4.28
CA ASP A 222 -26.35 -15.50 3.30
C ASP A 222 -26.90 -15.12 1.90
N ILE A 223 -26.91 -13.81 1.57
CA ILE A 223 -27.36 -13.31 0.26
C ILE A 223 -26.29 -13.57 -0.81
N ILE A 224 -25.02 -13.45 -0.44
CA ILE A 224 -23.89 -13.68 -1.34
C ILE A 224 -22.87 -14.64 -0.71
N THR A 225 -22.26 -15.47 -1.55
CA THR A 225 -21.14 -16.32 -1.13
C THR A 225 -19.86 -15.50 -0.95
N THR A 226 -18.91 -16.06 -0.19
CA THR A 226 -17.55 -15.49 -0.05
C THR A 226 -16.92 -15.25 -1.42
N THR A 227 -16.98 -16.24 -2.31
CA THR A 227 -16.45 -16.14 -3.68
C THR A 227 -17.06 -15.00 -4.48
N THR A 228 -18.37 -14.77 -4.35
CA THR A 228 -19.08 -13.69 -5.02
C THR A 228 -18.62 -12.34 -4.48
N ALA A 229 -18.50 -12.19 -3.16
CA ALA A 229 -17.98 -10.98 -2.54
C ALA A 229 -16.56 -10.62 -3.03
N ARG A 230 -15.66 -11.62 -3.09
CA ARG A 230 -14.28 -11.43 -3.57
C ARG A 230 -14.22 -11.05 -5.05
N LYS A 231 -15.09 -11.64 -5.88
CA LYS A 231 -15.23 -11.29 -7.30
C LYS A 231 -15.73 -9.85 -7.47
N ILE A 232 -16.72 -9.43 -6.68
CA ILE A 232 -17.25 -8.05 -6.72
C ILE A 232 -16.14 -7.06 -6.35
N GLY A 233 -15.42 -7.27 -5.24
CA GLY A 233 -14.31 -6.40 -4.84
C GLY A 233 -13.24 -6.27 -5.93
N THR A 234 -12.84 -7.41 -6.52
CA THR A 234 -11.84 -7.45 -7.60
C THR A 234 -12.34 -6.77 -8.88
N LEU A 235 -13.63 -6.90 -9.20
CA LEU A 235 -14.26 -6.25 -10.34
C LEU A 235 -14.23 -4.72 -10.18
N PHE A 236 -14.64 -4.20 -9.03
CA PHE A 236 -14.55 -2.76 -8.75
C PHE A 236 -13.11 -2.26 -8.83
N ALA A 237 -12.15 -3.03 -8.29
CA ALA A 237 -10.75 -2.65 -8.28
C ALA A 237 -10.07 -2.66 -9.65
N SER A 238 -10.65 -3.34 -10.65
CA SER A 238 -10.01 -3.55 -11.95
C SER A 238 -10.81 -2.95 -13.11
N ALA A 239 -12.10 -3.27 -13.20
CA ALA A 239 -12.93 -2.87 -14.34
C ALA A 239 -13.28 -1.38 -14.32
N VAL A 240 -13.60 -0.82 -13.15
CA VAL A 240 -13.93 0.61 -13.05
C VAL A 240 -12.73 1.49 -13.36
N PRO A 241 -11.53 1.28 -12.77
CA PRO A 241 -10.34 2.04 -13.14
C PRO A 241 -9.97 1.89 -14.61
N ALA A 242 -10.11 0.68 -15.19
CA ALA A 242 -9.86 0.47 -16.61
C ALA A 242 -10.82 1.30 -17.50
N ALA A 243 -12.11 1.30 -17.19
CA ALA A 243 -13.11 2.09 -17.91
C ALA A 243 -12.83 3.61 -17.76
N CYS A 244 -12.47 4.08 -16.56
CA CYS A 244 -12.11 5.46 -16.31
C CYS A 244 -10.86 5.89 -17.09
N LEU A 245 -9.82 5.05 -17.11
CA LEU A 245 -8.59 5.32 -17.87
C LEU A 245 -8.83 5.33 -19.38
N LEU A 246 -9.67 4.43 -19.90
CA LEU A 246 -10.07 4.45 -21.31
C LEU A 246 -10.87 5.71 -21.65
N ALA A 247 -11.83 6.10 -20.80
CA ALA A 247 -12.61 7.31 -20.99
C ALA A 247 -11.74 8.59 -20.92
N LEU A 248 -10.69 8.58 -20.08
CA LEU A 248 -9.72 9.68 -19.99
C LEU A 248 -9.02 9.94 -21.33
N CYS A 249 -8.76 8.90 -22.14
CA CYS A 249 -8.17 9.05 -23.48
C CYS A 249 -9.04 9.83 -24.47
N TYR A 250 -10.36 9.93 -24.24
CA TYR A 250 -11.32 10.56 -25.16
C TYR A 250 -11.85 11.91 -24.65
N ILE A 251 -11.46 12.36 -23.45
CA ILE A 251 -12.08 13.50 -22.78
C ILE A 251 -11.63 14.89 -23.28
N GLY A 252 -10.63 14.92 -24.18
CA GLY A 252 -10.11 16.16 -24.76
C GLY A 252 -9.55 17.12 -23.70
N CYS A 253 -9.79 18.42 -23.88
CA CYS A 253 -9.24 19.48 -23.01
C CYS A 253 -10.07 19.77 -21.74
N ASN A 254 -11.07 18.94 -21.40
CA ASN A 254 -11.91 19.18 -20.23
C ASN A 254 -11.18 18.78 -18.94
N ARG A 255 -10.60 19.78 -18.27
CA ARG A 255 -9.83 19.59 -17.03
C ARG A 255 -10.65 18.98 -15.90
N GLY A 256 -11.88 19.46 -15.69
CA GLY A 256 -12.74 18.97 -14.61
C GLY A 256 -13.13 17.50 -14.78
N ALA A 257 -13.52 17.12 -15.99
CA ALA A 257 -13.88 15.74 -16.30
C ALA A 257 -12.70 14.77 -16.11
N ALA A 258 -11.48 15.18 -16.50
CA ALA A 258 -10.27 14.39 -16.28
C ALA A 258 -10.00 14.13 -14.79
N VAL A 259 -10.10 15.17 -13.95
CA VAL A 259 -9.92 15.05 -12.48
C VAL A 259 -10.95 14.11 -11.88
N VAL A 260 -12.22 14.25 -12.25
CA VAL A 260 -13.30 13.39 -11.74
C VAL A 260 -13.09 11.93 -12.13
N LEU A 261 -12.72 11.64 -13.39
CA LEU A 261 -12.47 10.27 -13.82
C LEU A 261 -11.28 9.63 -13.11
N MET A 262 -10.18 10.36 -12.95
CA MET A 262 -9.03 9.88 -12.18
C MET A 262 -9.41 9.65 -10.72
N ALA A 263 -10.21 10.55 -10.13
CA ALA A 263 -10.68 10.41 -8.75
C ALA A 263 -11.55 9.16 -8.55
N VAL A 264 -12.48 8.91 -9.47
CA VAL A 264 -13.33 7.70 -9.45
C VAL A 264 -12.47 6.45 -9.65
N GLY A 265 -11.53 6.47 -10.60
CA GLY A 265 -10.60 5.36 -10.84
C GLY A 265 -9.80 5.00 -9.58
N ILE A 266 -9.14 5.99 -8.96
CA ILE A 266 -8.38 5.78 -7.71
C ILE A 266 -9.30 5.28 -6.59
N THR A 267 -10.48 5.89 -6.43
CA THR A 267 -11.43 5.49 -5.37
C THR A 267 -11.82 4.02 -5.49
N CYS A 268 -12.18 3.56 -6.70
CA CYS A 268 -12.64 2.19 -6.92
C CYS A 268 -11.55 1.13 -6.78
N ILE A 269 -10.26 1.50 -6.92
CA ILE A 269 -9.13 0.62 -6.61
C ILE A 269 -9.17 0.12 -5.16
N GLY A 270 -9.78 0.88 -4.24
CA GLY A 270 -9.97 0.46 -2.85
C GLY A 270 -10.69 -0.90 -2.69
N GLY A 271 -11.41 -1.37 -3.72
CA GLY A 271 -11.97 -2.72 -3.75
C GLY A 271 -10.95 -3.86 -3.70
N MET A 272 -9.65 -3.57 -3.90
CA MET A 272 -8.59 -4.59 -3.84
C MET A 272 -8.52 -5.28 -2.48
N PHE A 273 -8.75 -4.53 -1.39
CA PHE A 273 -8.58 -5.01 -0.01
C PHE A 273 -9.61 -6.11 0.33
N CYS A 274 -10.87 -5.91 -0.05
CA CYS A 274 -11.93 -6.91 0.11
C CYS A 274 -12.01 -7.91 -1.05
N GLY A 275 -11.33 -7.64 -2.17
CA GLY A 275 -11.24 -8.51 -3.33
C GLY A 275 -10.10 -9.54 -3.20
N PHE A 276 -9.12 -9.46 -4.10
CA PHE A 276 -8.06 -10.47 -4.20
C PHE A 276 -7.12 -10.52 -2.98
N LEU A 277 -6.90 -9.40 -2.27
CA LEU A 277 -5.91 -9.33 -1.20
C LEU A 277 -6.31 -10.15 0.03
N SER A 278 -7.61 -10.35 0.22
CA SER A 278 -8.16 -11.24 1.26
C SER A 278 -8.11 -12.73 0.88
N ASN A 279 -7.97 -13.07 -0.41
CA ASN A 279 -8.10 -14.46 -0.87
C ASN A 279 -6.97 -15.37 -0.35
N HIS A 280 -5.78 -14.85 -0.02
CA HIS A 280 -4.68 -15.64 0.53
C HIS A 280 -5.06 -16.33 1.83
N ILE A 281 -5.86 -15.64 2.66
CA ILE A 281 -6.37 -16.16 3.93
C ILE A 281 -7.46 -17.19 3.67
N ASP A 282 -8.37 -16.92 2.73
CA ASP A 282 -9.50 -17.80 2.41
C ASP A 282 -9.05 -19.14 1.78
N ILE A 283 -7.96 -19.14 0.99
CA ILE A 283 -7.46 -20.36 0.31
C ILE A 283 -6.56 -21.21 1.20
N ALA A 284 -5.62 -20.59 1.91
CA ALA A 284 -4.62 -21.32 2.68
C ALA A 284 -4.27 -20.57 3.97
N PRO A 285 -5.13 -20.63 5.00
CA PRO A 285 -4.93 -19.91 6.27
C PRO A 285 -3.55 -20.16 6.90
N ASN A 286 -3.08 -21.41 6.87
CA ASN A 286 -1.80 -21.83 7.44
C ASN A 286 -0.58 -21.29 6.67
N PHE A 287 -0.74 -20.93 5.40
CA PHE A 287 0.34 -20.48 4.52
C PHE A 287 0.11 -19.06 3.97
N ALA A 288 -0.92 -18.35 4.45
CA ALA A 288 -1.38 -17.08 3.88
C ALA A 288 -0.26 -16.03 3.84
N GLY A 289 0.57 -15.95 4.88
CA GLY A 289 1.72 -15.04 4.92
C GLY A 289 2.79 -15.37 3.87
N THR A 290 3.12 -16.64 3.70
CA THR A 290 4.08 -17.10 2.68
C THR A 290 3.54 -16.85 1.26
N LEU A 291 2.27 -17.17 1.01
CA LEU A 291 1.63 -16.93 -0.28
C LEU A 291 1.56 -15.43 -0.59
N MET A 292 1.22 -14.60 0.41
CA MET A 292 1.20 -13.15 0.27
C MET A 292 2.58 -12.64 -0.12
N ALA A 293 3.65 -13.07 0.56
CA ALA A 293 5.02 -12.66 0.25
C ALA A 293 5.43 -13.01 -1.20
N ILE A 294 5.09 -14.21 -1.68
CA ILE A 294 5.36 -14.62 -3.07
C ILE A 294 4.62 -13.70 -4.05
N THR A 295 3.31 -13.52 -3.86
CA THR A 295 2.52 -12.69 -4.76
C THR A 295 2.93 -11.22 -4.71
N ASN A 296 3.25 -10.69 -3.53
CA ASN A 296 3.71 -9.32 -3.34
C ASN A 296 5.05 -9.09 -4.05
N THR A 297 5.98 -10.04 -3.98
CA THR A 297 7.26 -9.95 -4.72
C THR A 297 7.02 -9.74 -6.20
N VAL A 298 6.20 -10.59 -6.82
CA VAL A 298 5.85 -10.45 -8.25
C VAL A 298 5.08 -9.17 -8.51
N ALA A 299 4.16 -8.80 -7.63
CA ALA A 299 3.31 -7.64 -7.80
C ALA A 299 4.02 -6.29 -7.53
N THR A 300 5.22 -6.30 -6.95
CA THR A 300 6.08 -5.10 -6.83
C THR A 300 6.94 -4.85 -8.08
N ILE A 301 7.15 -5.85 -8.94
CA ILE A 301 7.89 -5.69 -10.22
C ILE A 301 7.28 -4.58 -11.09
N PRO A 302 5.94 -4.48 -11.27
CA PRO A 302 5.31 -3.35 -11.93
C PRO A 302 5.76 -1.97 -11.40
N GLY A 303 6.05 -1.83 -10.11
CA GLY A 303 6.53 -0.57 -9.55
C GLY A 303 7.88 -0.10 -10.11
N ILE A 304 8.71 -1.03 -10.61
CA ILE A 304 9.96 -0.75 -11.31
C ILE A 304 9.70 -0.51 -12.80
N VAL A 305 8.86 -1.34 -13.40
CA VAL A 305 8.64 -1.36 -14.85
C VAL A 305 7.79 -0.18 -15.32
N VAL A 306 6.76 0.21 -14.57
CA VAL A 306 5.79 1.24 -14.97
C VAL A 306 6.46 2.59 -15.29
N PRO A 307 7.31 3.17 -14.42
CA PRO A 307 7.96 4.45 -14.73
C PRO A 307 8.87 4.38 -15.97
N ILE A 308 9.58 3.27 -16.16
CA ILE A 308 10.44 3.05 -17.33
C ILE A 308 9.58 2.97 -18.60
N PHE A 309 8.49 2.19 -18.53
CA PHE A 309 7.55 2.02 -19.62
C PHE A 309 6.90 3.34 -20.04
N VAL A 310 6.40 4.12 -19.07
CA VAL A 310 5.83 5.45 -19.33
C VAL A 310 6.89 6.40 -19.86
N GLY A 311 8.10 6.38 -19.31
CA GLY A 311 9.23 7.16 -19.80
C GLY A 311 9.53 6.89 -21.28
N ILE A 312 9.61 5.61 -21.69
CA ILE A 312 9.86 5.22 -23.09
C ILE A 312 8.71 5.67 -24.01
N LEU A 313 7.45 5.48 -23.60
CA LEU A 313 6.29 5.88 -24.40
C LEU A 313 6.19 7.40 -24.56
N THR A 314 6.65 8.16 -23.57
CA THR A 314 6.62 9.63 -23.58
C THR A 314 7.89 10.24 -24.18
N HIS A 315 8.97 9.47 -24.36
CA HIS A 315 10.27 9.89 -24.90
C HIS A 315 10.22 10.45 -26.34
N GLY A 316 9.12 10.23 -27.08
CA GLY A 316 8.87 10.81 -28.42
C GLY A 316 7.96 12.05 -28.44
N ASN A 317 7.25 12.34 -27.34
CA ASN A 317 6.37 13.51 -27.22
C ASN A 317 7.00 14.64 -26.36
N VAL A 318 8.34 14.66 -26.37
CA VAL A 318 9.21 15.71 -25.85
C VAL A 318 9.15 16.97 -26.73
N SER A 319 8.24 17.04 -27.71
CA SER A 319 7.87 18.30 -28.37
C SER A 319 7.33 19.34 -27.37
N ALA A 320 6.84 18.92 -26.19
CA ALA A 320 6.45 19.84 -25.11
C ALA A 320 7.58 20.15 -24.10
N THR A 321 8.66 19.35 -24.03
CA THR A 321 9.77 19.59 -23.10
C THR A 321 10.97 20.25 -23.78
N ARG A 322 11.12 20.11 -25.11
CA ARG A 322 12.18 20.79 -25.89
C ARG A 322 11.80 22.20 -26.38
N GLN A 323 10.52 22.56 -26.43
CA GLN A 323 10.11 23.93 -26.78
C GLN A 323 10.20 24.93 -25.61
N PHE A 324 10.34 24.48 -24.35
CA PHE A 324 10.41 25.39 -23.20
C PHE A 324 11.82 25.77 -22.73
N PHE A 325 12.88 25.12 -23.23
CA PHE A 325 14.25 25.43 -22.79
C PHE A 325 15.13 26.14 -23.83
N PHE A 326 14.75 26.19 -25.11
CA PHE A 326 15.37 27.08 -26.10
C PHE A 326 14.36 27.53 -27.16
N LYS A 327 13.35 28.28 -26.73
CA LYS A 327 12.93 29.56 -27.35
C LYS A 327 11.84 30.22 -26.52
#